data_AF-A0A3D8YFG5-F1
#
_entry.id   AF-A0A3D8YFG5-F1
#
_cell.length_a   1.000
_cell.length_b   1.000
_cell.length_c   1.000
_cell.angle_alpha   90.00
_cell.angle_beta   90.00
_cell.angle_gamma   90.00
#
_symmetry.space_group_name_H-M   'P 1'
#
loop_
_entity.id
_entity.type
_entity.pdbx_description
1 polymer ?
#
loop_
_entity_poly.entity_id
_entity_poly.type
_entity_poly.pdbx_seq_one_letter_code
_entity_poly.pdbx_strand_id
1 'polypeptide(L)'
;MVHEKIFKLTVDREAKIVVKGSLISSGQVVIDYDFLVKEKNDHAFRAPIGADHPKYWKLKRLSNEKAILLQLVYSGLSKKQLNAALKEFKEKAGDDYVFEDTLVVEKKVRNLKGIKGLALENRTMATA
;
A
#
# COMPACT_ATOMS: atom_id res chain seq x y z
N MET A 1 -6.14 -1.11 17.24
CA MET A 1 -4.68 -1.34 17.36
C MET A 1 -3.99 -0.73 16.17
N VAL A 2 -2.80 -0.13 16.32
CA VAL A 2 -2.08 0.49 15.20
C VAL A 2 -0.61 0.08 15.26
N HIS A 3 -0.06 -0.40 14.14
CA HIS A 3 1.38 -0.63 13.99
C HIS A 3 1.90 0.18 12.82
N GLU A 4 2.97 0.92 13.08
CA GLU A 4 3.60 1.78 12.10
C GLU A 4 5.01 1.30 11.83
N LYS A 5 5.37 1.21 10.55
CA LYS A 5 6.71 0.80 10.15
C LYS A 5 7.25 1.69 9.04
N ILE A 6 8.39 2.31 9.29
CA ILE A 6 9.07 3.19 8.34
C ILE A 6 10.20 2.40 7.68
N PHE A 7 10.23 2.46 6.35
CA PHE A 7 11.25 1.87 5.51
C PHE A 7 11.98 2.98 4.76
N LYS A 8 13.31 2.96 4.85
CA LYS A 8 14.17 3.82 4.03
C LYS A 8 14.36 3.14 2.67
N LEU A 9 13.94 3.82 1.60
CA LEU A 9 14.13 3.37 0.23
C LEU A 9 15.45 3.93 -0.33
N THR A 10 15.97 3.30 -1.37
CA THR A 10 17.12 3.79 -2.11
C THR A 10 16.72 5.10 -2.80
N VAL A 11 17.54 6.16 -2.66
CA VAL A 11 17.29 7.53 -3.16
C VAL A 11 16.40 8.38 -2.26
N ASP A 12 16.88 8.70 -1.05
CA ASP A 12 16.40 9.79 -0.18
C ASP A 12 14.88 9.90 0.01
N ARG A 13 14.23 8.73 -0.02
CA ARG A 13 12.80 8.56 0.06
C ARG A 13 12.50 7.59 1.19
N GLU A 14 11.53 7.94 2.01
CA GLU A 14 11.05 7.14 3.11
C GLU A 14 9.61 6.74 2.80
N ALA A 15 9.28 5.48 3.04
CA ALA A 15 7.91 5.00 2.95
C ALA A 15 7.49 4.42 4.30
N LYS A 16 6.32 4.81 4.77
CA LYS A 16 5.72 4.37 6.02
C LYS A 16 4.50 3.53 5.71
N ILE A 17 4.43 2.36 6.32
CA ILE A 17 3.25 1.50 6.34
C ILE A 17 2.57 1.70 7.69
N VAL A 18 1.29 2.03 7.67
CA VAL A 18 0.45 2.08 8.86
C VAL A 18 -0.59 0.97 8.72
N VAL A 19 -0.50 -0.01 9.61
CA VAL A 19 -1.46 -1.11 9.73
C VAL A 19 -2.40 -0.77 10.86
N LYS A 20 -3.69 -0.63 10.55
CA LYS A 20 -4.75 -0.33 11.53
C LYS A 20 -5.61 -1.57 11.68
N GLY A 21 -5.74 -2.08 12.90
CA GLY A 21 -6.70 -3.12 13.23
C GLY A 21 -7.88 -2.53 13.97
N SER A 22 -9.08 -2.69 13.42
CA SER A 22 -10.36 -2.29 14.01
C SER A 22 -11.09 -3.54 14.48
N LEU A 23 -11.43 -3.61 15.76
CA LEU A 23 -12.23 -4.70 16.31
C LEU A 23 -13.70 -4.46 15.93
N ILE A 24 -14.29 -5.34 15.12
CA ILE A 24 -15.68 -5.19 14.66
C ILE A 24 -16.64 -6.05 15.49
N SER A 25 -16.17 -7.20 15.96
CA SER A 25 -16.95 -8.13 16.79
C SER A 25 -16.03 -8.92 17.73
N SER A 26 -16.61 -9.72 18.63
CA SER A 26 -15.89 -10.56 19.59
C SER A 26 -14.87 -11.46 18.89
N GLY A 27 -13.59 -11.06 18.94
CA GLY A 27 -12.47 -11.77 18.31
C GLY A 27 -12.22 -11.46 16.82
N GLN A 28 -13.00 -10.60 16.18
CA GLN A 28 -12.83 -10.28 14.74
C GLN A 28 -12.22 -8.90 14.53
N VAL A 29 -11.01 -8.88 13.96
CA VAL A 29 -10.24 -7.65 13.70
C VAL A 29 -10.13 -7.45 12.19
N VAL A 30 -10.69 -6.35 11.69
CA VAL A 30 -10.48 -5.92 10.31
C VAL A 30 -9.18 -5.13 10.22
N ILE A 31 -8.35 -5.51 9.24
CA ILE A 31 -7.08 -4.86 8.99
C ILE A 31 -7.22 -3.88 7.81
N ASP A 32 -6.94 -2.62 8.08
CA ASP A 32 -6.78 -1.55 7.09
C ASP A 32 -5.30 -1.17 6.93
N TYR A 33 -4.94 -0.82 5.69
CA TYR A 33 -3.59 -0.45 5.32
C TYR A 33 -3.57 0.98 4.81
N ASP A 34 -2.65 1.78 5.35
CA ASP A 34 -2.38 3.12 4.88
C ASP A 34 -0.90 3.24 4.53
N PHE A 35 -0.62 3.73 3.32
CA PHE A 35 0.74 3.93 2.83
C PHE A 35 1.03 5.42 2.76
N LEU A 36 2.13 5.80 3.38
CA LEU A 36 2.62 7.16 3.39
C LEU A 36 4.04 7.20 2.85
N VAL A 37 4.39 8.31 2.23
CA VAL A 37 5.71 8.54 1.64
C VAL A 37 6.18 9.90 2.08
N LYS A 38 7.48 10.01 2.35
CA LYS A 38 8.17 11.27 2.60
C LYS A 38 9.42 11.31 1.72
N GLU A 39 9.65 12.43 1.05
CA GLU A 39 10.89 12.69 0.34
C GLU A 39 11.80 13.54 1.23
N LYS A 40 13.13 13.52 0.99
CA LYS A 40 14.11 14.30 1.77
C LYS A 40 13.70 15.74 2.04
N ASN A 41 13.19 16.39 1.00
CA ASN A 41 12.85 17.81 1.01
C ASN A 41 11.43 18.07 1.53
N ASP A 42 10.67 17.02 1.83
CA ASP A 42 9.31 17.14 2.34
C ASP A 42 9.32 17.08 3.87
N HIS A 43 8.58 17.98 4.51
CA HIS A 43 8.53 18.05 5.96
C HIS A 43 7.55 17.03 6.56
N ALA A 44 6.59 16.53 5.77
CA ALA A 44 5.52 15.67 6.25
C ALA A 44 5.38 14.37 5.44
N PHE A 45 4.82 13.35 6.10
CA PHE A 45 4.40 12.13 5.42
C PHE A 45 3.11 12.41 4.65
N ARG A 46 3.09 12.09 3.36
CA ARG A 46 1.95 12.29 2.46
C ARG A 46 1.53 10.99 1.78
N ALA A 47 0.27 10.90 1.38
CA ALA A 47 -0.19 9.77 0.59
C ALA A 47 0.57 9.72 -0.75
N PRO A 48 1.00 8.54 -1.23
CA PRO A 48 1.70 8.40 -2.52
C PRO A 48 0.88 8.90 -3.71
N ILE A 49 -0.46 8.89 -3.58
CA ILE A 49 -1.41 9.40 -4.56
C ILE A 49 -2.36 10.35 -3.82
N GLY A 50 -2.04 11.64 -3.81
CA GLY A 50 -2.91 12.71 -3.30
C GLY A 50 -3.89 13.24 -4.36
N ALA A 51 -4.72 14.22 -3.99
CA ALA A 51 -5.69 14.86 -4.90
C ALA A 51 -5.03 15.50 -6.14
N ASP A 52 -3.79 15.95 -5.99
CA ASP A 52 -2.98 16.57 -7.04
C ASP A 52 -2.41 15.55 -8.06
N HIS A 53 -2.43 14.26 -7.72
CA HIS A 53 -1.84 13.24 -8.57
C HIS A 53 -2.78 12.86 -9.74
N PRO A 54 -2.31 12.74 -11.00
CA PRO A 54 -3.16 12.44 -12.15
C PRO A 54 -3.92 11.11 -12.05
N LYS A 55 -3.40 10.17 -11.23
CA LYS A 55 -4.06 8.89 -10.96
C LYS A 55 -5.04 8.91 -9.77
N TYR A 56 -5.29 10.07 -9.17
CA TYR A 56 -6.24 10.21 -8.06
C TYR A 56 -7.66 9.79 -8.44
N TRP A 57 -8.13 10.21 -9.63
CA TRP A 57 -9.43 9.80 -10.16
C TRP A 57 -9.51 8.29 -10.38
N LYS A 58 -8.40 7.67 -10.80
CA LYS A 58 -8.32 6.21 -10.95
C LYS A 58 -8.41 5.54 -9.58
N LEU A 59 -7.76 6.10 -8.55
CA LEU A 59 -7.85 5.60 -7.18
C LEU A 59 -9.29 5.67 -6.65
N LYS A 60 -9.99 6.80 -6.82
CA LYS A 60 -11.39 6.95 -6.40
C LYS A 60 -12.38 6.01 -7.10
N ARG A 61 -12.08 5.59 -8.34
CA ARG A 61 -12.95 4.69 -9.12
C ARG A 61 -12.68 3.21 -8.86
N LEU A 62 -11.60 2.88 -8.16
CA LEU A 62 -11.22 1.49 -7.88
C LEU A 62 -11.89 0.99 -6.59
N SER A 63 -12.09 -0.33 -6.50
CA SER A 63 -12.48 -0.96 -5.24
C SER A 63 -11.38 -0.79 -4.19
N ASN A 64 -11.76 -0.83 -2.90
CA ASN A 64 -10.85 -0.56 -1.78
C ASN A 64 -9.56 -1.40 -1.88
N GLU A 65 -9.68 -2.72 -2.13
CA GLU A 65 -8.53 -3.61 -2.33
C GLU A 65 -7.56 -3.13 -3.44
N LYS A 66 -8.10 -2.69 -4.58
CA LYS A 66 -7.31 -2.26 -5.74
C LYS A 66 -6.70 -0.88 -5.52
N ALA A 67 -7.38 0.00 -4.80
CA ALA A 67 -6.87 1.31 -4.41
C ALA A 67 -5.67 1.16 -3.47
N ILE A 68 -5.76 0.29 -2.48
CA ILE A 68 -4.68 -0.04 -1.54
C ILE A 68 -3.47 -0.64 -2.28
N LEU A 69 -3.70 -1.60 -3.19
CA LEU A 69 -2.62 -2.14 -4.04
C LEU A 69 -1.96 -1.07 -4.92
N LEU A 70 -2.74 -0.13 -5.46
CA LEU A 70 -2.20 0.96 -6.26
C LEU A 70 -1.32 1.88 -5.40
N GLN A 71 -1.76 2.24 -4.20
CA GLN A 71 -0.97 3.02 -3.25
C GLN A 71 0.32 2.30 -2.86
N LEU A 72 0.27 0.99 -2.62
CA LEU A 72 1.46 0.17 -2.36
C LEU A 72 2.47 0.28 -3.50
N VAL A 73 2.03 0.12 -4.75
CA VAL A 73 2.91 0.22 -5.92
C VAL A 73 3.55 1.62 -6.02
N TYR A 74 2.76 2.67 -5.79
CA TYR A 74 3.22 4.05 -5.86
C TYR A 74 4.11 4.48 -4.69
N SER A 75 3.97 3.82 -3.53
CA SER A 75 4.83 4.03 -2.37
C SER A 75 6.25 3.53 -2.58
N GLY A 76 6.48 2.66 -3.58
CA GLY A 76 7.77 2.00 -3.81
C GLY A 76 8.04 0.83 -2.85
N LEU A 77 7.09 0.50 -1.98
CA LEU A 77 7.21 -0.63 -1.07
C LEU A 77 7.00 -1.97 -1.79
N SER A 78 7.79 -2.95 -1.37
CA SER A 78 7.70 -4.32 -1.86
C SER A 78 6.69 -5.13 -1.04
N LYS A 79 6.11 -6.18 -1.65
CA LYS A 79 5.23 -7.14 -0.95
C LYS A 79 5.91 -7.76 0.27
N LYS A 80 7.23 -7.97 0.21
CA LYS A 80 8.01 -8.50 1.35
C LYS A 80 7.96 -7.55 2.56
N GLN A 81 8.07 -6.25 2.32
CA GLN A 81 7.99 -5.24 3.39
C GLN A 81 6.58 -5.16 3.99
N LEU A 82 5.53 -5.27 3.16
CA LEU A 82 4.15 -5.35 3.64
C LEU A 82 3.93 -6.59 4.51
N ASN A 83 4.33 -7.76 4.03
CA ASN A 83 4.20 -9.01 4.79
C ASN A 83 4.98 -8.97 6.11
N ALA A 84 6.16 -8.34 6.13
CA ALA A 84 6.93 -8.16 7.35
C ALA A 84 6.20 -7.25 8.37
N ALA A 85 5.60 -6.14 7.91
CA ALA A 85 4.82 -5.25 8.77
C ALA A 85 3.55 -5.93 9.30
N LEU A 86 2.89 -6.74 8.47
CA LEU A 86 1.71 -7.51 8.82
C LEU A 86 2.04 -8.60 9.86
N LYS A 87 3.14 -9.33 9.66
CA LYS A 87 3.62 -10.33 10.62
C LYS A 87 3.86 -9.71 12.00
N GLU A 88 4.59 -8.59 12.04
CA GLU A 88 4.83 -7.87 13.29
C GLU A 88 3.56 -7.33 13.93
N PHE A 89 2.59 -6.89 13.13
CA PHE A 89 1.28 -6.46 13.65
C PHE A 89 0.55 -7.63 14.30
N LYS A 90 0.52 -8.81 13.67
CA LYS A 90 -0.09 -10.01 14.25
C LYS A 90 0.62 -10.48 15.51
N GLU A 91 1.95 -10.48 15.50
CA GLU A 91 2.77 -10.82 16.67
C GLU A 91 2.50 -9.86 17.85
N LYS A 92 2.28 -8.56 17.58
CA LYS A 92 1.90 -7.58 18.60
C LYS A 92 0.44 -7.66 19.03
N ALA A 93 -0.45 -8.08 18.13
CA ALA A 93 -1.87 -8.16 18.39
C ALA A 93 -2.24 -9.40 19.23
N GLY A 94 -1.44 -10.47 19.13
CA GLY A 94 -1.69 -11.74 19.81
C GLY A 94 -2.49 -12.70 18.93
N ASP A 95 -2.37 -14.00 19.22
CA ASP A 95 -2.93 -15.10 18.43
C ASP A 95 -4.45 -15.29 18.60
N ASP A 96 -5.07 -14.55 19.53
CA ASP A 96 -6.47 -14.71 19.94
C ASP A 96 -7.48 -14.06 18.96
N TYR A 97 -6.99 -13.35 17.94
CA TYR A 97 -7.84 -12.61 17.00
C TYR A 97 -7.92 -13.27 15.62
N VAL A 98 -9.13 -13.37 15.10
CA VAL A 98 -9.40 -13.69 13.70
C VAL A 98 -9.21 -12.41 12.88
N PHE A 99 -8.09 -12.34 12.17
CA PHE A 99 -7.75 -11.21 11.31
C PHE A 99 -8.43 -11.35 9.96
N GLU A 100 -9.32 -10.42 9.65
CA GLU A 100 -9.92 -10.30 8.33
C GLU A 100 -9.11 -9.30 7.51
N ASP A 101 -8.32 -9.83 6.57
CA ASP A 101 -7.42 -9.04 5.75
C ASP A 101 -8.16 -8.47 4.54
N THR A 102 -8.26 -7.15 4.47
CA THR A 102 -8.88 -6.44 3.34
C THR A 102 -8.12 -6.67 2.02
N LEU A 103 -6.86 -7.12 2.08
CA LEU A 103 -6.06 -7.47 0.92
C LEU A 103 -5.93 -8.99 0.76
N VAL A 104 -6.60 -9.55 -0.23
CA VAL A 104 -6.23 -10.87 -0.77
C VAL A 104 -4.96 -10.72 -1.65
N VAL A 105 -3.82 -10.37 -1.03
CA VAL A 105 -2.53 -10.07 -1.69
C VAL A 105 -2.00 -11.27 -2.50
N GLU A 106 -2.46 -12.48 -2.20
CA GLU A 106 -1.98 -13.70 -2.86
C GLU A 106 -2.61 -13.96 -4.24
N LYS A 107 -3.90 -13.66 -4.46
CA LYS A 107 -4.59 -14.09 -5.70
C LYS A 107 -4.59 -13.06 -6.84
N LYS A 108 -4.42 -11.75 -6.59
CA LYS A 108 -4.59 -10.72 -7.65
C LYS A 108 -3.30 -10.13 -8.24
N VAL A 109 -2.11 -10.36 -7.66
CA VAL A 109 -0.86 -9.80 -8.22
C VAL A 109 -0.45 -10.47 -9.54
N ARG A 110 -0.95 -11.67 -9.85
CA ARG A 110 -0.82 -12.25 -11.20
C ARG A 110 -1.48 -11.39 -12.29
N ASN A 111 -2.56 -10.65 -11.96
CA ASN A 111 -3.24 -9.74 -12.90
C ASN A 111 -2.65 -8.33 -12.94
N LEU A 112 -1.74 -7.97 -12.03
CA LEU A 112 -1.02 -6.69 -12.07
C LEU A 112 0.10 -6.67 -13.13
N LYS A 113 0.45 -7.80 -13.76
CA LYS A 113 1.29 -7.82 -14.98
C LYS A 113 0.68 -7.00 -16.13
N GLY A 114 -0.66 -6.87 -16.19
CA GLY A 114 -1.33 -5.99 -17.16
C GLY A 114 -1.24 -4.49 -16.85
N ILE A 115 -0.92 -4.10 -15.61
CA ILE A 115 -0.84 -2.68 -15.23
C ILE A 115 0.54 -2.07 -15.54
N LYS A 116 1.57 -2.91 -15.73
CA LYS A 116 2.88 -2.45 -16.23
C LYS A 116 2.88 -2.16 -17.74
N GLY A 117 1.94 -2.69 -18.53
CA GLY A 117 1.82 -2.39 -19.97
C GLY A 117 1.51 -0.92 -20.25
N LEU A 118 0.55 -0.36 -19.50
CA LEU A 118 0.08 1.02 -19.68
C LEU A 118 1.07 2.12 -19.27
N ALA A 119 2.16 1.79 -18.57
CA ALA A 119 3.20 2.76 -18.23
C ALA A 119 4.39 2.75 -19.20
N LEU A 120 4.52 1.70 -20.03
CA LEU A 120 5.56 1.61 -21.05
C LEU A 120 5.07 2.00 -22.45
N GLU A 121 3.78 1.91 -22.76
CA GLU A 121 3.25 2.22 -24.10
C GLU A 121 3.38 3.70 -24.51
N ASN A 122 3.55 4.63 -23.56
CA ASN A 122 3.73 6.05 -23.88
C ASN A 122 5.21 6.45 -24.10
N ARG A 123 6.17 5.52 -24.03
CA ARG A 123 7.59 5.81 -24.30
C ARG A 123 8.08 5.32 -25.67
N THR A 124 7.29 4.56 -26.41
CA THR A 124 7.67 4.02 -27.73
C THR A 124 7.00 4.73 -28.92
N MET A 125 6.19 5.76 -28.69
CA MET A 125 5.50 6.53 -29.74
C MET A 125 6.06 7.97 -29.87
N ALA A 126 7.36 8.15 -29.66
CA ALA A 126 8.04 9.43 -29.85
C ALA A 126 9.39 9.26 -30.57
N THR A 127 9.39 8.53 -31.68
CA THR A 127 10.38 8.63 -32.75
C THR A 127 9.70 8.22 -34.04
N ALA A 128 9.12 9.21 -34.73
CA ALA A 128 8.80 9.16 -36.15
C ALA A 128 9.61 10.27 -36.81
#